data_AF-A0A2P5C435-F1
#
_entry.id   AF-A0A2P5C435-F1
#
_cell.length_a   1.000
_cell.length_b   1.000
_cell.length_c   1.000
_cell.angle_alpha   90.00
_cell.angle_beta   90.00
_cell.angle_gamma   90.00
#
_symmetry.space_group_name_H-M   'P 1'
#
loop_
_entity.id
_entity.type
_entity.pdbx_description
1 polymer ?
#
loop_
_entity_poly.entity_id
_entity_poly.type
_entity_poly.pdbx_seq_one_letter_code
_entity_poly.pdbx_strand_id
1 'polypeptide(L)'
;MAFSVGRLRSTFEEFDAFSDRFIKEHIAKKTVPSDGPDDDHTKDDFIDVLLRFQQDRSLDFEFSDDQLKAMIHDMFVARIETSLVTSEWLMVELVRNPKVMRKAQEEMRRVVGPKGKLDMKDLRHENMIN
;
A
#
# COMPACT_ATOMS: atom_id res chain seq x y z
N MET A 1 -30.63 -2.29 12.07
CA MET A 1 -29.55 -3.20 12.52
C MET A 1 -29.22 -4.29 11.48
N ALA A 2 -30.20 -4.93 10.81
CA ALA A 2 -29.90 -5.92 9.76
C ALA A 2 -29.17 -5.33 8.52
N PHE A 3 -29.53 -4.12 8.10
CA PHE A 3 -28.89 -3.42 6.97
C PHE A 3 -27.42 -3.05 7.21
N SER A 4 -26.99 -2.79 8.45
CA SER A 4 -25.60 -2.48 8.76
C SER A 4 -24.73 -3.73 8.83
N VAL A 5 -25.28 -4.83 9.36
CA VAL A 5 -24.59 -6.13 9.42
C VAL A 5 -24.42 -6.73 8.02
N GLY A 6 -25.41 -6.58 7.14
CA GLY A 6 -25.31 -7.03 5.74
C GLY A 6 -24.20 -6.30 4.97
N ARG A 7 -24.11 -4.97 5.10
CA ARG A 7 -23.03 -4.18 4.47
C ARG A 7 -21.66 -4.54 5.02
N LEU A 8 -21.53 -4.68 6.34
CA LEU A 8 -20.27 -5.08 6.97
C LEU A 8 -19.79 -6.45 6.47
N ARG A 9 -20.71 -7.41 6.36
CA ARG A 9 -20.40 -8.74 5.82
C ARG A 9 -19.92 -8.66 4.37
N SER A 10 -20.63 -7.91 3.53
CA SER A 10 -20.22 -7.69 2.12
C SER A 10 -18.83 -7.08 2.02
N THR A 11 -18.52 -6.07 2.84
CA THR A 11 -17.17 -5.46 2.84
C THR A 11 -16.09 -6.44 3.31
N PHE A 12 -16.40 -7.32 4.27
CA PHE A 12 -15.47 -8.37 4.70
C PHE A 12 -15.25 -9.42 3.60
N GLU A 13 -16.30 -9.82 2.88
CA GLU A 13 -16.19 -10.77 1.77
C GLU A 13 -15.35 -10.19 0.62
N GLU A 14 -15.53 -8.91 0.30
CA GLU A 14 -14.69 -8.21 -0.69
C GLU A 14 -13.22 -8.15 -0.25
N PHE A 15 -12.97 -7.85 1.03
CA PHE A 15 -11.62 -7.78 1.58
C PHE A 15 -10.95 -9.16 1.64
N ASP A 16 -11.70 -10.21 1.98
CA ASP A 16 -11.23 -11.58 2.00
C ASP A 16 -10.83 -12.04 0.59
N ALA A 17 -11.69 -11.80 -0.40
CA ALA A 17 -11.41 -12.10 -1.80
C ALA A 17 -10.21 -11.31 -2.36
N PHE A 18 -10.06 -10.05 -1.95
CA PHE A 18 -8.88 -9.24 -2.25
C PHE A 18 -7.61 -9.85 -1.66
N SER A 19 -7.64 -10.19 -0.37
CA SER A 19 -6.48 -10.78 0.33
C SER A 19 -6.07 -12.12 -0.29
N ASP A 20 -7.04 -12.97 -0.63
CA ASP A 20 -6.82 -14.22 -1.35
C ASP A 20 -6.10 -14.00 -2.69
N ARG A 21 -6.53 -13.00 -3.45
CA ARG A 21 -5.91 -12.68 -4.73
C ARG A 21 -4.47 -12.22 -4.54
N PHE A 22 -4.21 -11.35 -3.57
CA PHE A 22 -2.86 -10.86 -3.26
C PHE A 22 -1.94 -11.99 -2.83
N ILE A 23 -2.38 -12.86 -1.92
CA ILE A 23 -1.59 -14.01 -1.46
C ILE A 23 -1.27 -14.94 -2.64
N LYS A 24 -2.24 -15.27 -3.49
CA LYS A 24 -2.03 -16.10 -4.68
C LYS A 24 -1.02 -15.49 -5.65
N GLU A 25 -1.04 -14.18 -5.83
CA GLU A 25 -0.09 -13.47 -6.69
C GLU A 25 1.35 -13.58 -6.17
N HIS A 26 1.56 -13.44 -4.85
CA HIS A 26 2.89 -13.57 -4.24
C HIS A 26 3.39 -15.02 -4.30
N ILE A 27 2.52 -16.01 -4.04
CA ILE A 27 2.85 -17.42 -4.22
C ILE A 27 3.25 -17.69 -5.68
N ALA A 28 2.47 -17.22 -6.64
CA ALA A 28 2.76 -17.40 -8.06
C ALA A 28 4.10 -16.75 -8.46
N LYS A 29 4.36 -15.51 -8.00
CA LYS A 29 5.61 -14.77 -8.24
C LYS A 29 6.84 -15.57 -7.80
N LYS A 30 6.75 -16.33 -6.72
CA LYS A 30 7.86 -17.17 -6.19
C LYS A 30 7.99 -18.55 -6.84
N THR A 31 6.94 -19.05 -7.47
CA THR A 31 6.98 -20.36 -8.16
C THR A 31 7.58 -20.28 -9.57
N VAL A 32 7.65 -19.09 -10.16
CA VAL A 32 8.30 -18.88 -11.47
C VAL A 32 9.81 -18.76 -11.24
N PRO A 33 10.67 -19.56 -11.92
CA PRO A 33 12.12 -19.43 -11.82
C PRO A 33 12.57 -18.05 -12.30
N SER A 34 13.42 -17.36 -11.53
CA SER A 34 14.06 -16.12 -11.97
C SER A 34 15.02 -16.40 -13.13
N ASP A 35 14.78 -15.76 -14.28
CA ASP A 35 15.61 -15.87 -15.48
C ASP A 35 16.82 -14.91 -15.49
N GLY A 36 17.17 -14.26 -14.38
CA GLY A 36 18.37 -13.42 -14.33
C GLY A 36 18.67 -12.71 -13.00
N PRO A 37 19.88 -12.14 -12.87
CA PRO A 37 20.34 -11.43 -11.66
C PRO A 37 19.68 -10.04 -11.43
N ASP A 38 18.90 -9.54 -12.39
CA ASP A 38 18.21 -8.23 -12.36
C ASP A 38 16.68 -8.37 -12.16
N ASP A 39 16.24 -9.55 -11.74
CA ASP A 39 14.83 -9.87 -11.61
C ASP A 39 14.25 -9.32 -10.29
N ASP A 40 13.17 -8.54 -10.39
CA ASP A 40 12.43 -7.93 -9.25
C ASP A 40 11.79 -8.99 -8.32
N HIS A 41 11.94 -10.27 -8.67
CA HIS A 41 11.64 -11.44 -7.85
C HIS A 41 12.60 -11.64 -6.67
N THR A 42 13.68 -10.85 -6.58
CA THR A 42 14.71 -11.01 -5.55
C THR A 42 14.47 -10.23 -4.25
N LYS A 43 13.46 -9.34 -4.20
CA LYS A 43 13.15 -8.58 -2.99
C LYS A 43 11.88 -9.12 -2.34
N ASP A 44 12.07 -9.90 -1.28
CA ASP A 44 10.99 -10.29 -0.37
C ASP A 44 10.29 -9.04 0.17
N ASP A 45 8.97 -8.96 -0.01
CA ASP A 45 8.14 -7.98 0.68
C ASP A 45 7.50 -8.53 1.96
N PHE A 46 6.62 -7.74 2.58
CA PHE A 46 5.98 -8.12 3.84
C PHE A 46 5.17 -9.42 3.73
N ILE A 47 4.44 -9.62 2.62
CA ILE A 47 3.61 -10.81 2.42
C ILE A 47 4.50 -12.03 2.21
N ASP A 48 5.58 -11.87 1.47
CA ASP A 48 6.60 -12.89 1.26
C ASP A 48 7.23 -13.38 2.57
N VAL A 49 7.51 -12.46 3.49
CA VAL A 49 8.06 -12.77 4.81
C VAL A 49 7.05 -13.53 5.67
N LEU A 50 5.78 -13.10 5.67
CA LEU A 50 4.73 -13.81 6.41
C LEU A 50 4.50 -15.22 5.86
N LEU A 51 4.43 -15.39 4.53
CA LEU A 51 4.27 -16.69 3.90
C LEU A 51 5.42 -17.65 4.25
N ARG A 52 6.66 -17.14 4.32
CA ARG A 52 7.81 -17.92 4.76
C ARG A 52 7.66 -18.39 6.21
N PHE A 53 7.27 -17.51 7.13
CA PHE A 53 7.05 -17.89 8.52
C PHE A 53 5.90 -18.89 8.68
N GLN A 54 4.84 -18.77 7.88
CA GLN A 54 3.72 -19.71 7.91
C GLN A 54 4.14 -21.13 7.50
N GLN A 55 5.12 -21.25 6.59
CA GLN A 55 5.61 -22.53 6.07
C GLN A 55 6.78 -23.11 6.89
N ASP A 56 7.39 -22.31 7.76
CA ASP A 56 8.56 -22.70 8.55
C ASP A 56 8.16 -23.55 9.76
N ARG A 57 8.37 -24.87 9.64
CA ARG A 57 8.09 -25.86 10.69
C ARG A 57 9.10 -25.85 11.84
N SER A 58 10.14 -25.02 11.78
CA SER A 58 11.14 -24.89 12.85
C SER A 58 10.74 -23.87 13.92
N LEU A 59 9.69 -23.09 13.69
CA LEU A 59 9.17 -22.12 14.65
C LEU A 59 8.31 -22.79 15.72
N ASP A 60 8.36 -22.26 16.93
CA ASP A 60 7.51 -22.70 18.06
C ASP A 60 6.04 -22.25 17.93
N PHE A 61 5.68 -21.61 16.81
CA PHE A 61 4.32 -21.13 16.54
C PHE A 61 3.95 -21.34 15.08
N GLU A 62 2.66 -21.60 14.85
CA GLU A 62 2.04 -21.67 13.53
C GLU A 62 0.84 -20.71 13.49
N PHE A 63 0.48 -20.24 12.30
CA PHE A 63 -0.72 -19.43 12.12
C PHE A 63 -1.50 -19.82 10.86
N SER A 64 -2.83 -19.66 10.94
CA SER A 64 -3.76 -20.01 9.85
C SER A 64 -3.78 -18.95 8.75
N ASP A 65 -4.38 -19.30 7.61
CA ASP A 65 -4.61 -18.36 6.51
C ASP A 65 -5.45 -17.15 6.95
N ASP A 66 -6.43 -17.36 7.84
CA ASP A 66 -7.23 -16.25 8.41
C ASP A 66 -6.36 -15.31 9.26
N GLN A 67 -5.40 -15.86 10.01
CA GLN A 67 -4.45 -15.06 10.79
C GLN A 67 -3.45 -14.32 9.88
N LEU A 68 -2.99 -14.96 8.80
CA LEU A 68 -2.18 -14.30 7.77
C LEU A 68 -2.94 -13.09 7.18
N LYS A 69 -4.18 -13.31 6.74
CA LYS A 69 -5.04 -12.25 6.17
C LYS A 69 -5.30 -11.14 7.18
N ALA A 70 -5.50 -11.47 8.46
CA ALA A 70 -5.67 -10.49 9.51
C ALA A 70 -4.42 -9.61 9.69
N MET A 71 -3.21 -10.18 9.68
CA MET A 71 -1.95 -9.42 9.76
C MET A 71 -1.73 -8.51 8.55
N ILE A 72 -2.04 -9.01 7.35
CA ILE A 72 -2.01 -8.21 6.11
C ILE A 72 -2.95 -7.01 6.23
N HIS A 73 -4.18 -7.24 6.71
CA HIS A 73 -5.17 -6.20 6.91
C HIS A 73 -4.70 -5.15 7.92
N ASP A 74 -4.22 -5.59 9.08
CA ASP A 74 -3.76 -4.71 10.16
C ASP A 74 -2.67 -3.74 9.67
N MET A 75 -1.70 -4.25 8.90
CA MET A 75 -0.68 -3.42 8.26
C MET A 75 -1.27 -2.36 7.32
N PHE A 76 -2.22 -2.74 6.46
CA PHE A 76 -2.82 -1.81 5.50
C PHE A 76 -3.64 -0.71 6.21
N VAL A 77 -4.46 -1.08 7.19
CA VAL A 77 -5.29 -0.12 7.95
C VAL A 77 -4.42 0.88 8.70
N ALA A 78 -3.40 0.40 9.42
CA ALA A 78 -2.48 1.26 10.18
C ALA A 78 -1.83 2.33 9.30
N ARG A 79 -1.46 1.99 8.06
CA ARG A 79 -0.87 2.93 7.09
C ARG A 79 -1.90 3.90 6.50
N ILE A 80 -3.08 3.41 6.16
CA ILE A 80 -4.09 4.20 5.45
C ILE A 80 -4.62 5.31 6.35
N GLU A 81 -5.01 5.00 7.58
CA GLU A 81 -5.63 5.99 8.49
C GLU A 81 -4.73 7.21 8.72
N THR A 82 -3.45 6.97 9.04
CA THR A 82 -2.46 8.04 9.30
C THR A 82 -2.19 8.90 8.07
N SER A 83 -2.07 8.27 6.89
CA SER A 83 -1.83 8.97 5.62
C SER A 83 -3.04 9.81 5.18
N LEU A 84 -4.26 9.30 5.39
CA LEU A 84 -5.50 10.00 5.06
C LEU A 84 -5.65 11.26 5.90
N VAL A 85 -5.47 11.16 7.22
CA VAL A 85 -5.55 12.32 8.12
C VAL A 85 -4.51 13.37 7.74
N THR A 86 -3.27 12.96 7.49
CA THR A 86 -2.20 13.87 7.07
C THR A 86 -2.54 14.58 5.74
N SER A 87 -3.07 13.83 4.77
CA SER A 87 -3.46 14.38 3.46
C SER A 87 -4.67 15.32 3.57
N GLU A 88 -5.64 15.00 4.42
CA GLU A 88 -6.78 15.85 4.70
C GLU A 88 -6.33 17.19 5.28
N TRP A 89 -5.48 17.17 6.31
CA TRP A 89 -4.91 18.39 6.88
C TRP A 89 -4.09 19.19 5.88
N LEU A 90 -3.28 18.52 5.06
CA LEU A 90 -2.53 19.17 3.99
C LEU A 90 -3.47 19.88 3.02
N MET A 91 -4.53 19.23 2.56
CA MET A 91 -5.51 19.84 1.65
C MET A 91 -6.23 21.01 2.29
N VAL A 92 -6.65 20.87 3.56
CA VAL A 92 -7.27 21.96 4.33
C VAL A 92 -6.33 23.16 4.44
N GLU A 93 -5.06 22.95 4.75
CA GLU A 93 -4.08 24.02 4.91
C GLU A 93 -3.75 24.70 3.58
N LEU A 94 -3.67 23.94 2.49
CA LEU A 94 -3.47 24.49 1.16
C LEU A 94 -4.67 25.34 0.71
N VAL A 95 -5.91 24.87 0.92
CA VAL A 95 -7.12 25.63 0.56
C VAL A 95 -7.23 26.92 1.37
N ARG A 96 -6.82 26.90 2.64
CA ARG A 96 -6.78 28.10 3.50
C ARG A 96 -5.70 29.11 3.10
N ASN A 97 -4.64 28.68 2.42
CA ASN A 97 -3.53 29.53 1.97
C ASN A 97 -3.39 29.54 0.44
N PRO A 98 -4.20 30.33 -0.30
CA PRO A 98 -4.19 30.35 -1.77
C PRO A 98 -2.83 30.65 -2.41
N LYS A 99 -1.98 31.45 -1.73
CA LYS A 99 -0.62 31.75 -2.20
C LYS A 99 0.27 30.50 -2.23
N VAL A 100 0.20 29.68 -1.18
CA VAL A 100 0.97 28.43 -1.05
C VAL A 100 0.41 27.37 -2.01
N MET A 101 -0.92 27.24 -2.10
CA MET A 101 -1.57 26.35 -3.07
C MET A 101 -1.13 26.65 -4.50
N ARG A 102 -1.10 27.93 -4.90
CA ARG A 102 -0.66 28.32 -6.24
C ARG A 102 0.79 27.90 -6.51
N LYS A 103 1.70 28.14 -5.55
CA LYS A 103 3.11 27.73 -5.66
C LYS A 103 3.25 26.21 -5.79
N ALA A 104 2.52 25.44 -4.97
CA ALA A 104 2.51 23.98 -5.04
C ALA A 104 2.02 23.45 -6.40
N GLN A 105 0.97 24.04 -6.96
CA GLN A 105 0.45 23.67 -8.28
C GLN A 105 1.40 24.05 -9.43
N GLU A 106 2.04 25.23 -9.34
CA GLU A 106 3.08 25.66 -10.29
C GLU A 106 4.26 24.69 -10.27
N GLU A 107 4.72 24.30 -9.09
CA GLU A 107 5.81 23.34 -8.93
C GLU A 107 5.46 21.95 -9.44
N MET A 108 4.24 21.47 -9.15
CA MET A 108 3.73 20.21 -9.70
C MET A 108 3.73 20.23 -11.24
N ARG A 109 3.29 21.33 -11.86
CA ARG A 109 3.33 21.51 -13.32
C ARG A 109 4.76 21.55 -13.85
N ARG A 110 5.71 22.12 -13.10
CA ARG A 110 7.13 22.18 -13.48
C ARG A 110 7.79 20.80 -13.45
N VAL A 111 7.53 20.01 -12.39
CA VAL A 111 8.14 18.70 -12.17
C VAL A 111 7.54 17.64 -13.08
N VAL A 112 6.22 17.58 -13.19
CA VAL A 112 5.53 16.58 -14.04
C VAL A 112 5.64 16.97 -15.51
N GLY A 113 5.47 18.25 -15.83
CA GLY A 113 5.64 18.79 -17.18
C GLY A 113 4.99 17.92 -18.27
N PRO A 114 5.66 17.73 -19.43
CA PRO A 114 5.16 16.89 -20.51
C PRO A 114 5.15 15.38 -20.21
N LYS A 115 5.83 14.92 -19.15
CA LYS A 115 5.90 13.48 -18.82
C LYS A 115 4.53 12.94 -18.42
N GLY A 116 3.65 13.78 -17.88
CA GLY A 116 2.29 13.42 -17.48
C GLY A 116 2.19 12.40 -16.34
N LYS A 117 3.33 11.95 -15.79
CA LYS A 117 3.45 10.99 -14.70
C LYS A 117 4.58 11.41 -13.76
N LEU A 118 4.37 11.17 -12.48
CA LEU A 118 5.31 11.43 -11.40
C LEU A 118 6.04 10.13 -11.05
N ASP A 119 7.37 10.14 -11.00
CA ASP A 119 8.17 9.03 -10.47
C ASP A 119 8.62 9.37 -9.03
N MET A 120 8.89 8.35 -8.20
CA MET A 120 9.48 8.54 -6.87
C MET A 120 10.80 9.31 -6.92
N LYS A 121 11.52 9.22 -8.03
CA LYS A 121 12.77 9.99 -8.24
C LYS A 121 12.52 11.48 -8.36
N ASP A 122 11.35 11.89 -8.85
CA ASP A 122 10.98 13.29 -9.03
C ASP A 122 10.62 13.96 -7.69
N LEU A 123 10.15 13.18 -6.71
CA LEU A 123 9.79 13.64 -5.35
C LEU A 123 10.98 14.13 -4.49
N ARG A 124 12.23 13.88 -4.91
CA ARG A 124 13.44 14.28 -4.16
C ARG A 124 13.86 15.74 -4.38
N HIS A 125 13.07 16.54 -5.08
CA HIS A 125 13.33 17.97 -5.21
C HIS A 125 12.75 18.73 -4.01
N GLU A 126 13.56 18.85 -2.95
CA GLU A 126 13.25 19.33 -1.59
C GLU A 126 12.85 20.82 -1.46
N ASN A 127 12.15 21.43 -2.43
CA ASN A 127 11.71 22.83 -2.33
C ASN A 127 10.18 22.98 -2.47
N MET A 128 9.41 22.02 -1.94
CA MET A 128 7.96 22.02 -2.16
C MET A 128 7.19 23.00 -1.26
N ILE A 129 7.69 23.38 -0.06
CA ILE A 129 6.93 24.19 0.90
C ILE A 129 7.83 25.01 1.85
N ASN A 130 8.55 26.01 1.30
CA ASN A 130 9.16 27.09 2.10
C ASN A 130 8.67 28.45 1.57
#